data_AF-S2J7H3-F1
#
_entry.id   AF-S2J7H3-F1
#
_cell.length_a   1.000
_cell.length_b   1.000
_cell.length_c   1.000
_cell.angle_alpha   90.00
_cell.angle_beta   90.00
_cell.angle_gamma   90.00
#
_symmetry.space_group_name_H-M   'P 1'
#
loop_
_entity.id
_entity.type
_entity.pdbx_description
1 polymer ?
#
loop_
_entity_poly.entity_id
_entity_poly.type
_entity_poly.pdbx_seq_one_letter_code
_entity_poly.pdbx_strand_id
1 'polypeptide(L)' 'MTALDDWTAGSPISAPIPTAAYPVVTLLTISAGLLAAGTFIIQGNKTPLIQQLQTAILASILLGFGAIFASNAAGVYL' A
#
# COMPACT_ATOMS: atom_id res chain seq x y z
N MET A 1 24.44 33.01 -6.46
CA MET A 1 23.27 32.15 -6.71
C MET A 1 22.26 32.46 -5.64
N THR A 2 21.09 32.92 -6.02
CA THR A 2 19.99 33.22 -5.11
C THR A 2 19.05 32.02 -5.02
N ALA A 3 18.27 31.91 -3.94
CA ALA A 3 17.25 30.86 -3.81
C ALA A 3 16.20 30.89 -4.94
N LEU A 4 16.01 32.04 -5.58
CA LEU A 4 15.12 32.20 -6.73
C LEU A 4 15.72 31.55 -7.99
N ASP A 5 17.03 31.70 -8.22
CA ASP A 5 17.73 31.06 -9.33
C ASP A 5 17.62 29.54 -9.20
N ASP A 6 17.84 28.99 -8.00
CA ASP A 6 17.74 27.55 -7.72
C ASP A 6 16.31 27.02 -7.87
N TRP A 7 15.29 27.78 -7.45
CA TRP A 7 13.89 27.43 -7.62
C TRP A 7 13.49 27.33 -9.10
N THR A 8 13.94 28.27 -9.93
CA THR A 8 13.62 28.28 -11.36
C THR A 8 14.38 27.22 -12.17
N ALA A 9 15.52 26.75 -11.67
CA ALA A 9 16.29 25.65 -12.25
C ALA A 9 15.78 24.26 -11.84
N GLY A 10 14.94 24.17 -10.80
CA GLY A 10 14.41 22.92 -10.28
C GLY A 10 13.38 22.25 -11.19
N SER A 11 13.31 20.91 -11.12
CA SER A 11 12.25 20.13 -11.79
C SER A 11 11.05 19.90 -10.85
N PRO A 12 9.80 19.99 -11.33
CA PRO A 12 8.62 19.72 -10.52
C PRO A 12 8.61 18.28 -9.98
N ILE A 13 8.28 18.13 -8.70
CA ILE A 13 8.07 16.81 -8.09
C ILE A 13 6.67 16.33 -8.48
N SER A 14 6.63 15.29 -9.31
CA SER A 14 5.38 14.61 -9.65
C SER A 14 5.13 13.47 -8.66
N ALA A 15 3.85 13.13 -8.45
CA ALA A 15 3.49 11.97 -7.65
C ALA A 15 4.08 10.70 -8.28
N PRO A 16 4.72 9.81 -7.50
CA PRO A 16 5.30 8.57 -8.02
C PRO A 16 4.22 7.62 -8.56
N ILE A 17 2.98 7.76 -8.07
CA ILE A 17 1.80 7.04 -8.57
C ILE A 17 0.75 8.09 -8.95
N PRO A 18 0.16 8.02 -10.15
CA PRO A 18 -0.89 8.95 -10.56
C PRO A 18 -2.07 8.91 -9.59
N THR A 19 -2.58 10.08 -9.19
CA THR A 19 -3.71 10.19 -8.25
C THR A 19 -4.98 9.50 -8.75
N ALA A 20 -5.18 9.48 -10.07
CA ALA A 20 -6.28 8.76 -10.72
C ALA A 20 -6.21 7.22 -10.52
N ALA A 21 -5.04 6.68 -10.18
CA ALA A 21 -4.86 5.26 -9.94
C ALA A 21 -5.17 4.85 -8.48
N TYR A 22 -5.28 5.79 -7.54
CA TYR A 22 -5.49 5.44 -6.13
C TYR A 22 -6.72 4.55 -5.90
N PRO A 23 -7.91 4.85 -6.47
CA PRO A 23 -9.09 4.02 -6.24
C PRO A 23 -8.93 2.57 -6.72
N VAL A 24 -8.32 2.39 -7.90
CA VAL A 24 -8.11 1.03 -8.45
C VAL A 24 -7.04 0.28 -7.68
N VAL A 25 -5.97 0.95 -7.25
CA VAL A 25 -4.92 0.33 -6.43
C VAL A 25 -5.47 -0.06 -5.05
N THR A 26 -6.29 0.80 -4.43
CA THR A 26 -7.00 0.48 -3.19
C THR A 26 -7.84 -0.78 -3.34
N LEU A 27 -8.69 -0.83 -4.37
CA LEU A 27 -9.57 -1.97 -4.59
C LEU A 27 -8.76 -3.27 -4.71
N LEU A 28 -7.69 -3.27 -5.50
CA LEU A 28 -6.85 -4.45 -5.72
C LEU A 28 -6.11 -4.88 -4.45
N THR A 29 -5.44 -3.95 -3.77
CA THR A 29 -4.59 -4.25 -2.60
C THR A 29 -5.42 -4.67 -1.39
N ILE A 30 -6.55 -4.00 -1.11
CA ILE A 30 -7.45 -4.37 -0.02
C ILE A 30 -8.12 -5.72 -0.32
N SER A 31 -8.62 -5.94 -1.53
CA SER A 31 -9.28 -7.21 -1.87
C SER A 31 -8.30 -8.39 -1.79
N ALA A 32 -7.10 -8.23 -2.37
CA ALA A 32 -6.04 -9.24 -2.28
C ALA A 32 -5.58 -9.44 -0.82
N GLY A 33 -5.46 -8.36 -0.05
CA GLY A 33 -5.10 -8.40 1.36
C GLY A 33 -6.14 -9.13 2.22
N LEU A 34 -7.43 -8.92 1.96
CA LEU A 34 -8.52 -9.63 2.63
C LEU A 34 -8.47 -11.13 2.33
N LEU A 35 -8.25 -11.50 1.07
CA LEU A 35 -8.11 -12.90 0.68
C LEU A 35 -6.89 -13.55 1.35
N ALA A 36 -5.74 -12.86 1.34
CA ALA A 36 -4.52 -13.33 2.01
C ALA A 36 -4.72 -13.46 3.53
N ALA A 37 -5.37 -12.49 4.18
CA ALA A 37 -5.72 -12.56 5.60
C ALA A 37 -6.66 -13.73 5.88
N GLY A 38 -7.64 -13.99 5.01
CA GLY A 38 -8.51 -15.16 5.08
C GLY A 38 -7.70 -16.46 5.08
N THR A 39 -6.71 -16.60 4.19
CA THR A 39 -5.83 -17.78 4.19
C THR A 39 -5.01 -17.91 5.48
N PHE A 40 -4.58 -16.79 6.07
CA PHE A 40 -3.86 -16.80 7.35
C PHE A 40 -4.75 -17.29 8.49
N ILE A 41 -5.98 -16.77 8.57
CA ILE A 41 -6.95 -17.04 9.65
C ILE A 41 -7.39 -18.51 9.69
N ILE A 42 -7.55 -19.15 8.53
CA ILE A 42 -8.01 -20.55 8.46
C ILE A 42 -6.89 -21.57 8.77
N GLN A 43 -5.65 -21.13 8.98
CA GLN A 43 -4.56 -22.05 9.32
C GLN A 43 -4.80 -22.69 10.70
N GLY A 44 -4.73 -24.01 10.75
CA GLY A 44 -4.94 -24.79 11.96
C GLY A 44 -3.65 -25.12 12.73
N ASN A 45 -3.81 -25.76 13.89
CA ASN A 45 -2.72 -26.12 14.83
C ASN A 45 -1.57 -26.96 14.26
N LYS A 46 -1.78 -27.63 13.11
CA LYS A 46 -0.75 -28.44 12.44
C LYS A 46 0.04 -27.66 11.39
N THR A 47 -0.30 -26.40 11.14
CA THR A 47 0.37 -25.58 10.13
C THR A 47 1.70 -25.08 10.69
N PRO A 48 2.83 -25.31 10.01
CA PRO A 48 4.14 -24.85 10.48
C PRO A 48 4.16 -23.34 10.74
N LEU A 49 4.84 -22.92 11.82
CA LEU A 49 4.96 -21.50 12.18
C LEU A 49 5.51 -20.65 11.04
N ILE A 50 6.47 -21.19 10.27
CA ILE A 50 7.05 -20.48 9.13
C ILE A 50 6.02 -20.17 8.04
N GLN A 51 5.08 -21.07 7.79
CA GLN A 51 4.01 -20.88 6.83
C GLN A 51 2.98 -19.86 7.33
N GLN A 52 2.68 -19.88 8.63
CA GLN A 52 1.83 -18.88 9.27
C GLN A 52 2.46 -17.48 9.17
N LEU A 53 3.77 -17.38 9.39
CA LEU A 53 4.49 -16.12 9.26
C LEU A 53 4.48 -15.60 7.81
N GLN A 54 4.71 -16.47 6.83
CA GLN A 54 4.70 -16.09 5.41
C GLN A 54 3.35 -15.53 4.97
N THR A 55 2.26 -16.20 5.34
CA THR A 55 0.89 -15.77 5.01
C THR A 55 0.51 -14.49 5.76
N ALA A 56 0.92 -14.34 7.03
CA ALA A 56 0.73 -13.12 7.79
C ALA A 56 1.46 -11.91 7.18
N ILE A 57 2.71 -12.09 6.75
CA ILE A 57 3.51 -11.02 6.11
C ILE A 57 2.83 -10.55 4.82
N LEU A 58 2.42 -11.49 3.95
CA LEU A 58 1.74 -11.14 2.71
C LEU A 58 0.44 -10.38 2.96
N ALA A 59 -0.39 -10.83 3.89
CA ALA A 59 -1.61 -10.14 4.28
C ALA A 59 -1.33 -8.74 4.83
N SER A 60 -0.34 -8.61 5.72
CA SER A 60 0.01 -7.35 6.37
C SER A 60 0.51 -6.30 5.39
N ILE A 61 1.35 -6.70 4.42
CA ILE A 61 1.84 -5.78 3.38
C ILE A 61 0.68 -5.30 2.52
N LEU A 62 -0.15 -6.22 2.00
CA LEU A 62 -1.26 -5.86 1.12
C LEU A 62 -2.28 -4.96 1.81
N LEU A 63 -2.65 -5.28 3.05
CA LEU A 63 -3.60 -4.48 3.83
C LEU A 63 -3.00 -3.13 4.27
N GLY A 64 -1.73 -3.10 4.68
CA GLY A 64 -1.03 -1.88 5.08
C GLY A 64 -0.91 -0.89 3.93
N PHE A 65 -0.39 -1.32 2.78
CA PHE A 65 -0.34 -0.48 1.59
C PHE A 65 -1.74 -0.14 1.07
N GLY A 66 -2.67 -1.08 1.11
CA GLY A 66 -4.05 -0.82 0.71
C GLY A 66 -4.73 0.25 1.56
N ALA A 67 -4.45 0.30 2.87
CA ALA A 67 -4.94 1.36 3.75
C ALA A 67 -4.36 2.73 3.40
N ILE A 68 -3.07 2.82 3.03
CA ILE A 68 -2.45 4.06 2.56
C ILE A 68 -3.13 4.55 1.29
N PHE A 69 -3.31 3.67 0.29
CA PHE A 69 -4.01 4.04 -0.94
C PHE A 69 -5.47 4.41 -0.68
N ALA A 70 -6.17 3.70 0.22
CA ALA A 70 -7.54 4.03 0.60
C ALA A 70 -7.66 5.43 1.21
N SER A 71 -6.72 5.80 2.09
CA SER A 71 -6.64 7.14 2.67
C SER A 71 -6.45 8.22 1.60
N ASN A 72 -5.54 7.97 0.65
CA ASN A 72 -5.27 8.89 -0.46
C ASN A 72 -6.44 8.98 -1.44
N ALA A 73 -7.13 7.87 -1.72
CA ALA A 73 -8.34 7.84 -2.55
C ALA A 73 -9.52 8.55 -1.87
N ALA A 74 -9.61 8.51 -0.54
CA ALA A 74 -10.59 9.23 0.26
C ALA A 74 -10.27 10.73 0.43
N GLY A 75 -9.11 11.19 -0.05
CA GLY A 75 -8.68 12.58 0.01
C GLY A 75 -8.14 13.02 1.38
N VAL A 76 -7.79 12.08 2.26
CA VAL A 76 -7.16 12.38 3.55
C VAL A 76 -5.67 12.73 3.39
N TYR A 77 -5.01 12.15 2.37
CA TYR A 77 -3.60 12.38 1.99
C TYR A 77 -2.63 12.27 3.18
N LEU A 78 -2.20 11.03 3.48
CA LEU A 78 -1.17 10.73 4.49
C LEU A 78 0.25 10.83 3.92
#